data_AF-A0A2N3DK00-F1
#
_entry.id   AF-A0A2N3DK00-F1
#
_cell.length_a   1.000
_cell.length_b   1.000
_cell.length_c   1.000
_cell.angle_alpha   90.00
_cell.angle_beta   90.00
_cell.angle_gamma   90.00
#
_symmetry.space_group_name_H-M   'P 1'
#
loop_
_entity.id
_entity.type
_entity.pdbx_description
1 polymer ?
#
loop_
_entity_poly.entity_id
_entity_poly.type
_entity_poly.pdbx_seq_one_letter_code
_entity_poly.pdbx_strand_id
1 'polypeptide(L)'
;MRMAGWRSFILYGCAAALCQPLAACGSAEAPARKAETQAKAAAIPADAPLVIAFGDSLYAGYRLGPKEGLAPQLQAALAADGVAAR
;
A
#
# COMPACT_ATOMS: atom_id res chain seq x y z
N MET A 1 34.71 32.39 -23.64
CA MET A 1 34.04 31.08 -23.81
C MET A 1 34.14 30.17 -22.56
N ARG A 2 34.00 30.70 -21.32
CA ARG A 2 34.18 29.90 -20.06
C ARG A 2 32.92 29.73 -19.18
N MET A 3 31.79 30.35 -19.54
CA MET A 3 30.58 30.35 -18.69
C MET A 3 29.50 29.34 -19.10
N ALA A 4 29.62 28.70 -20.27
CA ALA A 4 28.65 27.73 -20.76
C ALA A 4 28.75 26.38 -20.03
N GLY A 5 29.97 25.95 -19.69
CA GLY A 5 30.22 24.67 -19.00
C GLY A 5 29.66 24.63 -17.57
N TRP A 6 29.75 25.75 -16.84
CA TRP A 6 29.28 25.84 -15.45
C TRP A 6 27.75 25.70 -15.37
N ARG A 7 27.02 26.39 -16.25
CA ARG A 7 25.55 26.32 -16.29
C ARG A 7 25.07 24.92 -16.67
N SER A 8 25.73 24.26 -17.63
CA SER A 8 25.48 22.85 -17.93
C SER A 8 25.76 21.95 -16.73
N PHE A 9 26.86 22.16 -16.01
CA PHE A 9 27.21 21.33 -14.85
C PHE A 9 26.18 21.45 -13.72
N ILE A 10 25.66 22.66 -13.47
CA ILE A 10 24.57 22.90 -12.52
C ILE A 10 23.26 22.25 -13.01
N LEU A 11 22.92 22.40 -14.28
CA LEU A 11 21.70 21.82 -14.87
C LEU A 11 21.73 20.28 -14.83
N TYR A 12 22.85 19.66 -15.21
CA TYR A 12 23.00 18.21 -15.16
C TYR A 12 23.09 17.69 -13.73
N GLY A 13 23.72 18.43 -12.81
CA GLY A 13 23.75 18.09 -11.37
C GLY A 13 22.36 18.13 -10.73
N CYS A 14 21.57 19.18 -10.99
CA CYS A 14 20.18 19.27 -10.54
C CYS A 14 19.28 18.18 -11.16
N ALA A 15 19.45 17.89 -12.46
CA ALA A 15 18.71 16.81 -13.11
C ALA A 15 19.05 15.43 -12.51
N ALA A 16 20.33 15.17 -12.21
CA ALA A 16 20.76 13.94 -11.57
C ALA A 16 20.22 13.80 -10.13
N ALA A 17 20.17 14.90 -9.37
CA ALA A 17 19.61 14.93 -8.01
C ALA A 17 18.09 14.68 -8.00
N LEU A 18 17.35 15.20 -8.98
CA LEU A 18 15.91 14.98 -9.13
C LEU A 18 15.53 13.54 -9.52
N CYS A 19 16.45 12.76 -10.09
CA CYS A 19 16.23 11.34 -10.41
C CYS A 19 16.47 10.39 -9.21
N GLN A 20 17.12 10.84 -8.13
CA GLN A 20 17.35 10.03 -6.93
C GLN A 20 16.08 9.57 -6.20
N PRO A 21 14.99 10.37 -6.04
CA PRO A 21 13.79 9.91 -5.34
C PRO A 21 13.01 8.82 -6.10
N LEU A 22 13.20 8.65 -7.42
CA LEU A 22 12.56 7.55 -8.16
C LEU A 22 13.22 6.18 -7.89
N ALA A 23 14.52 6.15 -7.59
CA ALA A 23 15.19 4.92 -7.18
C ALA A 23 14.82 4.50 -5.74
N ALA A 24 14.46 5.47 -4.89
CA ALA A 24 14.03 5.24 -3.51
C ALA A 24 12.58 4.72 -3.40
N CYS A 25 11.74 4.93 -4.42
CA CYS A 25 10.39 4.36 -4.46
C CYS A 25 10.36 2.87 -4.90
N GLY A 26 11.55 2.28 -5.15
CA GLY A 26 11.73 0.90 -5.57
C GLY A 26 12.59 0.05 -4.63
N SER A 27 12.93 0.53 -3.43
CA SER A 27 13.49 -0.33 -2.38
C SER A 27 12.40 -1.22 -1.83
N ALA A 28 12.19 -2.36 -2.49
CA ALA A 28 11.60 -3.54 -1.89
C ALA A 28 12.58 -4.11 -0.86
N GLU A 29 12.75 -3.39 0.26
CA GLU A 29 13.34 -3.98 1.45
C GLU A 29 12.33 -5.02 1.93
N ALA A 30 12.72 -6.30 1.89
CA ALA A 30 11.87 -7.39 2.33
C ALA A 30 11.38 -7.06 3.74
N PRO A 31 10.06 -6.97 3.99
CA PRO A 31 9.59 -6.59 5.30
C PRO A 31 10.06 -7.69 6.25
N ALA A 32 10.81 -7.31 7.29
CA ALA A 32 11.00 -8.16 8.44
C ALA A 32 9.62 -8.63 8.88
N ARG A 33 9.43 -9.97 8.90
CA ARG A 33 8.17 -10.61 9.26
C ARG A 33 7.74 -10.09 10.63
N LYS A 34 6.89 -9.07 10.65
CA LYS A 34 6.23 -8.62 11.88
C LYS A 34 5.45 -9.83 12.37
N ALA A 35 5.74 -10.25 13.60
CA ALA A 35 4.96 -11.28 14.27
C ALA A 35 3.49 -10.95 14.05
N GLU A 36 2.77 -11.87 13.41
CA GLU A 36 1.34 -11.75 13.19
C GLU A 36 0.69 -11.66 14.56
N THR A 37 0.46 -10.44 15.03
CA THR A 37 -0.53 -10.21 16.07
C THR A 37 -1.83 -10.63 15.41
N GLN A 38 -2.25 -11.87 15.67
CA GLN A 38 -3.61 -12.31 15.44
C GLN A 38 -4.49 -11.37 16.25
N ALA A 39 -4.89 -10.27 15.62
CA ALA A 39 -5.94 -9.42 16.12
C ALA A 39 -7.12 -10.35 16.37
N LYS A 40 -7.47 -10.49 17.65
CA LYS A 40 -8.61 -11.26 18.12
C LYS A 40 -9.81 -10.82 17.28
N ALA A 41 -10.24 -11.68 16.36
CA ALA A 41 -11.38 -11.38 15.50
C ALA A 41 -12.56 -11.10 16.43
N ALA A 42 -13.12 -9.90 16.34
CA ALA A 42 -14.35 -9.59 17.04
C ALA A 42 -15.41 -10.60 16.60
N ALA A 43 -16.16 -11.14 17.56
CA ALA A 43 -17.22 -12.10 17.25
C ALA A 43 -18.26 -11.40 16.36
N ILE A 44 -18.33 -11.79 15.09
CA ILE A 44 -19.31 -11.26 14.15
C ILE A 44 -20.64 -11.96 14.46
N PRO A 45 -21.74 -11.21 14.72
CA PRO A 45 -23.01 -11.82 15.05
C PRO A 45 -23.51 -12.72 13.91
N ALA A 46 -24.22 -13.80 14.26
CA ALA A 46 -24.74 -14.75 13.27
C ALA A 46 -25.77 -14.09 12.31
N ASP A 47 -26.36 -12.98 12.70
CA ASP A 47 -27.30 -12.18 11.91
C ASP A 47 -26.62 -11.05 11.12
N ALA A 48 -25.29 -10.99 11.12
CA ALA A 48 -24.52 -10.01 10.37
C ALA A 48 -24.79 -10.07 8.86
N PRO A 49 -24.79 -8.92 8.17
CA PRO A 49 -24.89 -8.88 6.72
C PRO A 49 -23.71 -9.63 6.09
N LEU A 50 -24.02 -10.56 5.19
CA LEU A 50 -23.05 -11.32 4.41
C LEU A 50 -22.63 -10.52 3.18
N VAL A 51 -21.34 -10.22 3.07
CA VAL A 51 -20.79 -9.45 1.94
C VAL A 51 -19.83 -10.34 1.16
N ILE A 52 -20.22 -10.72 -0.05
CA ILE A 52 -19.39 -11.52 -0.95
C ILE A 52 -18.65 -10.60 -1.92
N ALA A 53 -17.34 -10.52 -1.78
CA ALA A 53 -16.47 -9.74 -2.66
C ALA A 53 -16.10 -10.56 -3.92
N PHE A 54 -17.00 -10.61 -4.90
CA PHE A 54 -16.77 -11.33 -6.16
C PHE A 54 -16.13 -10.42 -7.22
N GLY A 55 -14.94 -10.77 -7.71
CA GLY A 55 -14.20 -9.95 -8.67
C GLY A 55 -12.94 -10.61 -9.19
N ASP A 56 -12.06 -9.80 -9.79
CA ASP A 56 -10.81 -10.22 -10.40
C ASP A 56 -9.59 -10.00 -9.47
N SER A 57 -8.40 -9.83 -10.05
CA SER A 57 -7.15 -9.61 -9.33
C SER A 57 -7.14 -8.35 -8.45
N LEU A 58 -7.96 -7.34 -8.76
CA LEU A 58 -8.08 -6.12 -7.95
C LEU A 58 -8.80 -6.40 -6.63
N TYR A 59 -9.81 -7.28 -6.66
CA TYR A 59 -10.50 -7.74 -5.47
C TYR A 59 -9.61 -8.66 -4.64
N ALA A 60 -8.81 -9.51 -5.30
CA ALA A 60 -7.88 -10.43 -4.67
C ALA A 60 -6.69 -9.73 -3.98
N GLY A 61 -6.36 -8.50 -4.36
CA GLY A 61 -5.20 -7.79 -3.84
C GLY A 61 -3.89 -8.36 -4.39
N TYR A 62 -3.74 -8.40 -5.72
CA TYR A 62 -2.52 -8.92 -6.35
C TYR A 62 -1.26 -8.19 -5.84
N ARG A 63 -0.30 -8.97 -5.31
CA ARG A 63 0.95 -8.51 -4.66
C ARG A 63 0.75 -7.70 -3.36
N LEU A 64 -0.44 -7.71 -2.77
CA LEU A 64 -0.67 -7.10 -1.46
C LEU A 64 -0.35 -8.09 -0.34
N GLY A 65 -0.01 -7.55 0.83
CA GLY A 65 0.22 -8.32 2.04
C GLY A 65 -1.07 -8.90 2.64
N PRO A 66 -0.96 -9.74 3.68
CA PRO A 66 -2.12 -10.23 4.40
C PRO A 66 -3.00 -9.08 4.90
N LYS A 67 -4.32 -9.16 4.68
CA LYS A 67 -5.33 -8.15 5.08
C LYS A 67 -5.26 -6.81 4.33
N GLU A 68 -4.43 -6.68 3.30
CA GLU A 68 -4.33 -5.45 2.51
C GLU A 68 -5.25 -5.44 1.28
N GLY A 69 -5.87 -6.58 0.95
CA GLY A 69 -6.86 -6.69 -0.13
C GLY A 69 -8.16 -5.93 0.13
N LEU A 70 -9.02 -5.84 -0.89
CA LEU A 70 -10.26 -5.06 -0.82
C LEU A 70 -11.23 -5.59 0.25
N ALA A 71 -11.47 -6.90 0.29
CA ALA A 71 -12.41 -7.51 1.25
C ALA A 71 -12.07 -7.20 2.73
N PRO A 72 -10.83 -7.41 3.21
CA PRO A 72 -10.47 -7.10 4.60
C PRO A 72 -10.50 -5.60 4.91
N GLN A 73 -10.13 -4.74 3.96
CA GLN A 73 -10.22 -3.28 4.12
C GLN A 73 -11.67 -2.81 4.20
N LEU A 74 -12.54 -3.37 3.36
CA LEU A 74 -13.98 -3.09 3.37
C LEU A 74 -14.61 -3.52 4.69
N GLN A 75 -14.29 -4.71 5.18
CA GLN A 75 -14.78 -5.20 6.46
C GLN A 75 -14.34 -4.30 7.63
N ALA A 76 -13.09 -3.82 7.61
CA ALA A 76 -12.58 -2.90 8.62
C ALA A 76 -13.27 -1.53 8.56
N ALA A 77 -13.51 -1.00 7.36
CA ALA A 77 -14.24 0.26 7.17
C ALA A 77 -15.69 0.14 7.66
N LEU A 78 -16.39 -0.94 7.29
CA LEU A 78 -17.75 -1.21 7.77
C LEU A 78 -17.81 -1.33 9.30
N ALA A 79 -16.82 -2.01 9.91
CA ALA A 79 -16.75 -2.10 11.35
C ALA A 79 -16.51 -0.74 12.02
N ALA A 80 -15.71 0.15 11.40
CA ALA A 80 -15.51 1.52 11.87
C ALA A 80 -16.80 2.36 11.77
N ASP A 81 -17.63 2.08 10.78
CA ASP A 81 -18.97 2.67 10.62
C ASP A 81 -20.04 2.01 11.52
N GLY A 82 -19.65 1.07 12.38
CA GLY A 82 -20.55 0.37 13.30
C GLY A 82 -21.31 -0.81 12.68
N VAL A 83 -20.99 -1.18 11.45
CA VAL A 83 -21.59 -2.32 10.73
C VAL A 83 -20.67 -3.54 10.85
N ALA A 84 -21.03 -4.47 11.73
CA ALA A 84 -20.34 -5.75 11.83
C ALA A 84 -20.76 -6.68 10.68
N ALA A 85 -20.08 -6.60 9.54
CA ALA A 85 -20.30 -7.46 8.37
C ALA A 85 -19.40 -8.70 8.37
N ARG A 86 -19.87 -9.77 7.71
CA ARG A 86 -19.16 -11.05 7.54
C ARG A 86 -18.85 -11.36 6.08
#